data_AF-A0A7W1GX97-F1
#
_entry.id   AF-A0A7W1GX97-F1
#
_cell.length_a   1.000
_cell.length_b   1.000
_cell.length_c   1.000
_cell.angle_alpha   90.00
_cell.angle_beta   90.00
_cell.angle_gamma   90.00
#
_symmetry.space_group_name_H-M   'P 1'
#
loop_
_entity.id
_entity.type
_entity.pdbx_description
1 polymer ?
#
loop_
_entity_poly.entity_id
_entity_poly.type
_entity_poly.pdbx_seq_one_letter_code
_entity_poly.pdbx_strand_id
1 'polypeptide(L)'
;MVDWYPVRDSELTPWHFTLHAECVNYAATFPMILDIAALAKVAANKDIVAILVNKSEQARNFFFDVTEYKDIWLDSDLGTPTPPVPVPPSAIVPSAGAMVGVEAFTRQLVAQLKAHPNMTPAIEAAMGIRGTADTFGDPEIISAIPRGASQVRLRLKKAGYPACAVDSRRPGGAWDEIGISLTAGVSEVREYRIQGVLDNVRQGSISAVVQVATTP
;
A
#
# COMPACT_ATOMS: atom_id res chain seq x y z
N MET A 1 -18.15 1.49 -15.12
CA MET A 1 -17.33 2.73 -15.18
C MET A 1 -16.05 2.42 -14.43
N VAL A 2 -14.88 2.71 -14.99
CA VAL A 2 -13.61 2.47 -14.30
C VAL A 2 -13.51 3.45 -13.13
N ASP A 3 -13.13 2.97 -11.94
CA ASP A 3 -12.92 3.85 -10.79
C ASP A 3 -11.74 4.79 -11.07
N TRP A 4 -11.81 6.01 -10.54
CA TRP A 4 -10.80 7.05 -10.71
C TRP A 4 -10.07 7.36 -9.41
N TYR A 5 -10.60 6.92 -8.28
CA TYR A 5 -9.97 7.15 -6.99
C TYR A 5 -8.81 6.16 -6.81
N PRO A 6 -7.59 6.61 -6.45
CA PRO A 6 -6.45 5.72 -6.31
C PRO A 6 -6.66 4.69 -5.20
N VAL A 7 -6.26 3.45 -5.49
CA VAL A 7 -6.37 2.33 -4.54
C VAL A 7 -5.05 2.12 -3.78
N ARG A 8 -3.93 2.64 -4.29
CA ARG A 8 -2.60 2.46 -3.69
C ARG A 8 -2.21 3.64 -2.82
N ASP A 9 -1.71 3.37 -1.62
CA ASP A 9 -1.18 4.39 -0.69
C ASP A 9 -0.15 5.32 -1.35
N SER A 10 0.73 4.75 -2.20
CA SER A 10 1.76 5.50 -2.92
C SER A 10 1.20 6.49 -3.94
N GLU A 11 -0.03 6.27 -4.40
CA GLU A 11 -0.71 7.10 -5.40
C GLU A 11 -1.66 8.10 -4.74
N LEU A 12 -2.19 7.78 -3.55
CA LEU A 12 -3.11 8.65 -2.81
C LEU A 12 -2.52 10.05 -2.56
N THR A 13 -1.30 10.13 -2.04
CA THR A 13 -0.66 11.42 -1.75
C THR A 13 -0.47 12.28 -3.01
N PRO A 14 0.27 11.85 -4.06
CA PRO A 14 0.46 12.69 -5.25
C PRO A 14 -0.88 13.03 -5.92
N TRP A 15 -1.84 12.12 -5.95
CA TRP A 15 -3.16 12.37 -6.52
C TRP A 15 -3.95 13.44 -5.76
N HIS A 16 -4.01 13.39 -4.42
CA HIS A 16 -4.69 14.43 -3.62
C HIS A 16 -4.02 15.80 -3.76
N PHE A 17 -2.69 15.83 -3.94
CA PHE A 17 -1.97 17.07 -4.25
C PHE A 17 -2.37 17.65 -5.61
N THR A 18 -2.43 16.82 -6.66
CA THR A 18 -2.90 17.23 -7.97
C THR A 18 -4.36 17.70 -7.92
N LEU A 19 -5.25 16.93 -7.30
CA LEU A 19 -6.67 17.30 -7.18
C LEU A 19 -6.82 18.67 -6.51
N HIS A 20 -6.14 18.93 -5.40
CA HIS A 20 -6.18 20.22 -4.73
C HIS A 20 -5.70 21.36 -5.62
N ALA A 21 -4.54 21.18 -6.29
CA ALA A 21 -4.00 22.20 -7.18
C ALA A 21 -4.98 22.55 -8.30
N GLU A 22 -5.60 21.54 -8.91
CA GLU A 22 -6.56 21.75 -9.99
C GLU A 22 -7.91 22.31 -9.47
N CYS A 23 -8.35 21.92 -8.28
CA CYS A 23 -9.49 22.58 -7.63
C CYS A 23 -9.25 24.08 -7.45
N VAL A 24 -8.03 24.49 -7.06
CA VAL A 24 -7.67 25.91 -6.99
C VAL A 24 -7.67 26.56 -8.37
N ASN A 25 -7.05 25.91 -9.37
CA ASN A 25 -6.98 26.44 -10.75
C ASN A 25 -8.37 26.66 -11.36
N TYR A 26 -9.31 25.75 -11.11
CA TYR A 26 -10.66 25.79 -11.68
C TYR A 26 -11.73 26.37 -10.74
N ALA A 27 -11.34 26.99 -9.62
CA ALA A 27 -12.29 27.57 -8.66
C ALA A 27 -13.25 28.58 -9.31
N ALA A 28 -12.73 29.42 -10.21
CA ALA A 28 -13.55 30.38 -10.96
C ALA A 28 -14.50 29.74 -11.98
N THR A 29 -14.18 28.52 -12.46
CA THR A 29 -15.04 27.75 -13.38
C THR A 29 -16.22 27.11 -12.65
N PHE A 30 -16.05 26.80 -11.35
CA PHE A 30 -17.04 26.13 -10.51
C PHE A 30 -17.29 26.89 -9.18
N PRO A 31 -17.65 28.18 -9.20
CA PRO A 31 -17.62 29.04 -8.01
C PRO A 31 -18.63 28.65 -6.93
N MET A 32 -19.70 27.93 -7.29
CA MET A 32 -20.71 27.44 -6.35
C MET A 32 -20.34 26.09 -5.70
N ILE A 33 -19.36 25.37 -6.26
CA ILE A 33 -18.93 24.04 -5.78
C ILE A 33 -17.55 24.16 -5.10
N LEU A 34 -16.64 24.90 -5.73
CA LEU A 34 -15.27 25.16 -5.27
C LEU A 34 -15.19 26.54 -4.60
N ASP A 35 -16.06 26.76 -3.61
CA ASP A 35 -16.01 27.95 -2.78
C ASP A 35 -14.83 27.91 -1.79
N ILE A 36 -14.63 29.00 -1.04
CA ILE A 36 -13.53 29.12 -0.07
C ILE A 36 -13.55 27.98 0.96
N ALA A 37 -14.74 27.57 1.41
CA ALA A 37 -14.89 26.52 2.41
C ALA A 37 -14.57 25.13 1.84
N ALA A 38 -15.01 24.84 0.62
CA ALA A 38 -14.71 23.60 -0.08
C ALA A 38 -13.22 23.48 -0.38
N LEU A 39 -12.58 24.55 -0.88
CA LEU A 39 -11.14 24.58 -1.14
C LEU A 39 -10.33 24.36 0.14
N ALA A 40 -10.73 24.99 1.25
CA ALA A 40 -10.07 24.77 2.55
C ALA A 40 -10.18 23.31 3.02
N LYS A 41 -11.33 22.66 2.81
CA LYS A 41 -11.51 21.22 3.12
C LYS A 41 -10.66 20.33 2.22
N VAL A 42 -10.62 20.60 0.92
CA VAL A 42 -9.77 19.85 -0.03
C VAL A 42 -8.29 19.99 0.35
N ALA A 43 -7.85 21.19 0.73
CA ALA A 43 -6.50 21.44 1.22
C ALA A 43 -6.19 20.63 2.49
N ALA A 44 -7.06 20.70 3.50
CA ALA A 44 -6.87 19.97 4.76
C ALA A 44 -6.92 18.44 4.54
N ASN A 45 -7.77 17.96 3.64
CA ASN A 45 -7.88 16.55 3.28
C ASN A 45 -6.60 16.02 2.59
N LYS A 46 -6.03 16.79 1.67
CA LYS A 46 -4.72 16.48 1.07
C LYS A 46 -3.64 16.31 2.13
N ASP A 47 -3.59 17.22 3.10
CA ASP A 47 -2.56 17.19 4.15
C ASP A 47 -2.75 15.99 5.10
N ILE A 48 -3.99 15.69 5.52
CA ILE A 48 -4.23 14.54 6.40
C ILE A 48 -3.96 13.21 5.70
N VAL A 49 -4.26 13.08 4.40
CA VAL A 49 -3.93 11.87 3.63
C VAL A 49 -2.42 11.65 3.62
N ALA A 50 -1.64 12.69 3.34
CA ALA A 50 -0.19 12.61 3.36
C ALA A 50 0.34 12.23 4.75
N ILE A 51 -0.21 12.81 5.82
CA ILE A 51 0.15 12.47 7.19
C ILE A 51 -0.14 10.99 7.48
N LEU A 52 -1.34 10.51 7.16
CA LEU A 52 -1.76 9.14 7.46
C LEU A 52 -0.93 8.10 6.69
N VAL A 53 -0.70 8.33 5.40
CA VAL A 53 0.12 7.45 4.56
C VAL A 53 1.55 7.36 5.13
N ASN A 54 2.20 8.50 5.39
CA ASN A 54 3.55 8.55 5.93
C ASN A 54 3.63 7.93 7.34
N LYS A 55 2.63 8.17 8.20
CA LYS A 55 2.60 7.62 9.56
C LYS A 55 2.40 6.10 9.57
N SER A 56 1.63 5.57 8.61
CA SER A 56 1.48 4.12 8.45
C SER A 56 2.81 3.45 8.07
N GLU A 57 3.64 4.10 7.27
CA GLU A 57 4.96 3.60 6.89
C GLU A 57 5.94 3.69 8.07
N GLN A 58 5.96 4.83 8.77
CA GLN A 58 6.78 5.00 9.98
C GLN A 58 6.45 3.96 11.05
N ALA A 59 5.17 3.65 11.26
CA ALA A 59 4.76 2.62 12.21
C ALA A 59 5.26 1.23 11.80
N ARG A 60 5.15 0.87 10.50
CA ARG A 60 5.68 -0.40 9.98
C ARG A 60 7.19 -0.53 10.21
N ASN A 61 7.95 0.52 9.87
CA ASN A 61 9.39 0.52 10.06
C ASN A 61 9.77 0.41 11.55
N PHE A 62 9.08 1.14 12.42
CA PHE A 62 9.29 1.02 13.86
C PHE A 62 9.09 -0.40 14.39
N PHE A 63 8.07 -1.14 13.91
CA PHE A 63 7.88 -2.53 14.33
C PHE A 63 8.97 -3.47 13.82
N PHE A 64 9.54 -3.21 12.64
CA PHE A 64 10.71 -3.95 12.17
C PHE A 64 11.92 -3.66 13.05
N ASP A 65 12.17 -2.38 13.38
CA ASP A 65 13.28 -1.98 14.24
C ASP A 65 13.16 -2.58 15.65
N VAL A 66 11.95 -2.65 16.22
CA VAL A 66 11.69 -3.31 17.50
C VAL A 66 11.97 -4.81 17.44
N THR A 67 11.63 -5.46 16.32
CA THR A 67 11.90 -6.89 16.13
C THR A 67 13.40 -7.13 16.07
N GLU A 68 14.14 -6.36 15.26
CA GLU A 68 15.59 -6.45 15.15
C GLU A 68 16.30 -6.15 16.47
N TYR A 69 15.86 -5.10 17.19
CA TYR A 69 16.39 -4.77 18.51
C TYR A 69 16.26 -5.95 19.48
N LYS A 70 15.08 -6.58 19.53
CA LYS A 70 14.82 -7.75 20.39
C LYS A 70 15.69 -8.95 19.97
N ASP A 71 15.81 -9.22 18.67
CA ASP A 71 16.61 -10.34 18.15
C ASP A 71 18.10 -10.17 18.50
N ILE A 72 18.66 -8.94 18.40
CA ILE A 72 20.06 -8.69 18.79
C ILE A 72 20.27 -8.92 20.29
N TRP A 73 19.36 -8.48 21.14
CA TRP A 73 19.50 -8.68 22.59
C TRP A 73 19.42 -10.14 23.04
N LEU A 74 18.64 -10.96 22.34
CA LEU A 74 18.36 -12.33 22.75
C LEU A 74 19.22 -13.37 22.05
N ASP A 75 19.56 -13.14 20.77
CA ASP A 75 20.09 -14.19 19.88
C ASP A 75 21.47 -13.86 19.28
N SER A 76 22.10 -12.73 19.63
CA SER A 76 23.41 -12.32 19.09
C SER A 76 24.62 -12.99 19.75
N ASP A 77 25.73 -13.06 19.02
CA ASP A 77 27.00 -13.57 19.55
C ASP A 77 27.54 -12.66 20.66
N LEU A 78 28.26 -13.25 21.62
CA LEU A 78 28.90 -12.52 22.70
C LEU A 78 29.89 -11.48 22.14
N GLY A 79 29.73 -10.23 22.55
CA GLY A 79 30.55 -9.11 22.07
C GLY A 79 29.89 -8.31 20.92
N THR A 80 28.69 -8.69 20.47
CA THR A 80 27.91 -7.85 19.55
C THR A 80 27.63 -6.48 20.18
N PRO A 81 27.90 -5.36 19.49
CA PRO A 81 27.59 -4.03 20.01
C PRO A 81 26.11 -3.85 20.29
N THR A 82 25.78 -3.15 21.36
CA THR A 82 24.39 -2.86 21.71
C THR A 82 23.70 -2.03 20.61
N PRO A 83 22.53 -2.45 20.11
CA PRO A 83 21.81 -1.72 19.07
C PRO A 83 21.21 -0.42 19.64
N PRO A 84 20.99 0.60 18.80
CA PRO A 84 20.25 1.79 19.21
C PRO A 84 18.80 1.43 19.57
N VAL A 85 18.24 2.10 20.58
CA VAL A 85 16.84 1.90 20.99
C VAL A 85 15.92 2.43 19.88
N PRO A 86 14.97 1.62 19.37
CA PRO A 86 14.00 2.07 18.37
C PRO A 86 13.17 3.25 18.90
N VAL A 87 12.97 4.26 18.05
CA VAL A 87 12.22 5.47 18.41
C VAL A 87 10.79 5.38 17.89
N PRO A 88 9.77 5.48 18.77
CA PRO A 88 8.39 5.42 18.32
C PRO A 88 8.04 6.62 17.41
N PRO A 89 7.18 6.43 16.39
CA PRO A 89 6.71 7.54 15.57
C PRO A 89 5.97 8.58 16.42
N SER A 90 6.13 9.86 16.07
CA SER A 90 5.38 10.93 16.74
C SER A 90 3.86 10.77 16.53
N ALA A 91 3.09 11.32 17.48
CA ALA A 91 1.63 11.27 17.45
C ALA A 91 1.05 11.86 16.15
N ILE A 92 -0.08 11.29 15.71
CA ILE A 92 -0.84 11.82 14.59
C ILE A 92 -1.58 13.07 15.06
N VAL A 93 -1.34 14.19 14.38
CA VAL A 93 -2.07 15.43 14.61
C VAL A 93 -2.91 15.69 13.36
N PRO A 94 -4.25 15.60 13.43
CA PRO A 94 -5.10 15.89 12.30
C PRO A 94 -4.96 17.34 11.84
N SER A 95 -4.89 17.56 10.53
CA SER A 95 -4.92 18.91 9.96
C SER A 95 -6.23 19.61 10.35
N ALA A 96 -6.15 20.86 10.78
CA ALA A 96 -7.33 21.64 11.11
C ALA A 96 -8.26 21.72 9.89
N GLY A 97 -9.54 21.38 10.08
CA GLY A 97 -10.54 21.37 9.00
C GLY A 97 -10.57 20.12 8.12
N ALA A 98 -9.70 19.14 8.37
CA ALA A 98 -9.78 17.84 7.71
C ALA A 98 -11.09 17.11 8.06
N MET A 99 -11.65 16.40 7.09
CA MET A 99 -12.89 15.66 7.26
C MET A 99 -12.62 14.17 7.53
N VAL A 100 -13.43 13.57 8.40
CA VAL A 100 -13.54 12.11 8.48
C VAL A 100 -14.26 11.61 7.22
N GLY A 101 -13.78 10.50 6.65
CA GLY A 101 -14.32 9.99 5.38
C GLY A 101 -13.87 10.81 4.17
N VAL A 102 -12.56 11.11 4.08
CA VAL A 102 -11.95 11.89 2.98
C VAL A 102 -12.37 11.35 1.61
N GLU A 103 -12.33 10.04 1.40
CA GLU A 103 -12.75 9.43 0.13
C GLU A 103 -14.21 9.73 -0.19
N ALA A 104 -15.13 9.53 0.76
CA ALA A 104 -16.55 9.79 0.55
C ALA A 104 -16.82 11.26 0.22
N PHE A 105 -16.16 12.18 0.93
CA PHE A 105 -16.22 13.60 0.63
C PHE A 105 -15.69 13.90 -0.78
N THR A 106 -14.51 13.39 -1.13
CA THR A 106 -13.89 13.61 -2.44
C THR A 106 -14.77 13.06 -3.56
N ARG A 107 -15.37 11.88 -3.40
CA ARG A 107 -16.31 11.30 -4.36
C ARG A 107 -17.57 12.15 -4.52
N GLN A 108 -18.12 12.68 -3.42
CA GLN A 108 -19.27 13.58 -3.48
C GLN A 108 -18.94 14.88 -4.23
N LEU A 109 -17.79 15.49 -3.92
CA LEU A 109 -17.32 16.71 -4.59
C LEU A 109 -17.15 16.47 -6.09
N VAL A 110 -16.47 15.37 -6.46
CA VAL A 110 -16.26 15.01 -7.87
C VAL A 110 -17.58 14.72 -8.58
N ALA A 111 -18.56 14.10 -7.93
CA ALA A 111 -19.88 13.89 -8.51
C ALA A 111 -20.59 15.23 -8.81
N GLN A 112 -20.49 16.22 -7.92
CA GLN A 112 -21.02 17.56 -8.15
C GLN A 112 -20.31 18.27 -9.31
N LEU A 113 -18.98 18.19 -9.35
CA LEU A 113 -18.17 18.76 -10.43
C LEU A 113 -18.54 18.14 -11.79
N LYS A 114 -18.68 16.81 -11.86
CA LYS A 114 -19.06 16.10 -13.10
C LYS A 114 -20.47 16.39 -13.58
N ALA A 115 -21.39 16.69 -12.66
CA ALA A 115 -22.75 17.09 -13.01
C ALA A 115 -22.84 18.55 -13.53
N HIS A 116 -21.77 19.34 -13.38
CA HIS A 116 -21.78 20.75 -13.75
C HIS A 116 -21.59 20.95 -15.26
N PRO A 117 -22.35 21.85 -15.94
CA PRO A 117 -22.26 22.05 -17.39
C PRO A 117 -20.88 22.49 -17.91
N ASN A 118 -20.09 23.15 -17.08
CA ASN A 118 -18.73 23.59 -17.44
C ASN A 118 -17.67 22.47 -17.32
N MET A 119 -18.04 21.28 -16.86
CA MET A 119 -17.10 20.16 -16.83
C MET A 119 -16.77 19.71 -18.24
N THR A 120 -15.48 19.58 -18.53
CA THR A 120 -14.99 19.09 -19.82
C THR A 120 -14.06 17.90 -19.62
N PRO A 121 -13.88 17.04 -20.64
CA PRO A 121 -12.92 15.93 -20.55
C PRO A 121 -11.49 16.36 -20.25
N ALA A 122 -11.10 17.58 -20.65
CA ALA A 122 -9.78 18.14 -20.36
C ALA A 122 -9.63 18.50 -18.88
N ILE A 123 -10.68 19.07 -18.26
CA ILE A 123 -10.70 19.38 -16.83
C ILE A 123 -10.69 18.07 -16.01
N GLU A 124 -11.48 17.08 -16.40
CA GLU A 124 -11.49 15.77 -15.72
C GLU A 124 -10.11 15.10 -15.75
N ALA A 125 -9.42 15.19 -16.88
CA ALA A 125 -8.07 14.65 -17.04
C ALA A 125 -7.05 15.42 -16.20
N ALA A 126 -7.10 16.75 -16.19
CA ALA A 126 -6.22 17.58 -15.37
C ALA A 126 -6.38 17.26 -13.88
N MET A 127 -7.63 17.18 -13.41
CA MET A 127 -7.96 16.86 -12.01
C MET A 127 -7.69 15.40 -11.62
N GLY A 128 -7.33 14.52 -12.56
CA GLY A 128 -7.13 13.10 -12.28
C GLY A 128 -8.40 12.34 -11.89
N ILE A 129 -9.58 12.86 -12.25
CA ILE A 129 -10.90 12.28 -11.94
C ILE A 129 -11.51 11.52 -13.12
N ARG A 130 -10.74 11.35 -14.20
CA ARG A 130 -11.07 10.47 -15.30
C ARG A 130 -10.59 9.07 -14.97
N GLY A 131 -11.50 8.10 -14.91
CA GLY A 131 -11.18 6.71 -14.60
C GLY A 131 -10.14 6.17 -15.57
N THR A 132 -9.01 5.72 -15.06
CA THR A 132 -7.96 5.06 -15.84
C THR A 132 -7.89 3.63 -15.34
N ALA A 133 -7.86 2.64 -16.24
CA ALA A 133 -7.75 1.26 -15.80
C ALA A 133 -6.44 1.09 -15.04
N ASP A 134 -6.52 0.55 -13.83
CA ASP A 134 -5.32 0.21 -13.06
C ASP A 134 -4.44 -0.71 -13.91
N THR A 135 -3.22 -0.28 -14.16
CA THR A 135 -2.20 -1.16 -14.73
C THR A 135 -1.55 -1.92 -13.58
N PHE A 136 -1.95 -3.19 -13.45
CA PHE A 136 -1.26 -4.15 -12.61
C PHE A 136 -0.18 -4.85 -13.44
N GLY A 137 1.02 -4.96 -12.88
CA GLY A 137 2.10 -5.75 -13.49
C GLY A 137 2.04 -7.22 -13.03
N ASP A 138 3.06 -7.99 -13.36
CA ASP A 138 3.20 -9.37 -12.91
C ASP A 138 3.79 -9.43 -11.49
N PRO A 139 3.09 -10.01 -10.50
CA PRO A 139 3.65 -10.31 -9.20
C PRO A 139 4.82 -11.30 -9.30
N GLU A 140 5.85 -11.10 -8.49
CA GLU A 140 7.07 -11.92 -8.53
C GLU A 140 7.62 -12.21 -7.13
N ILE A 141 8.20 -13.41 -6.93
CA ILE A 141 9.09 -13.69 -5.81
C ILE A 141 10.50 -13.27 -6.23
N ILE A 142 10.97 -12.13 -5.73
CA ILE A 142 12.31 -11.57 -6.03
C ILE A 142 13.41 -12.47 -5.45
N SER A 143 13.21 -12.96 -4.23
CA SER A 143 14.16 -13.88 -3.60
C SER A 143 13.49 -14.74 -2.55
N ALA A 144 14.08 -15.90 -2.29
CA ALA A 144 13.66 -16.83 -1.27
C ALA A 144 14.91 -17.34 -0.56
N ILE A 145 15.09 -16.95 0.70
CA ILE A 145 16.31 -17.19 1.47
C ILE A 145 15.97 -18.16 2.61
N PRO A 146 16.60 -19.33 2.67
CA PRO A 146 16.41 -20.23 3.80
C PRO A 146 16.97 -19.60 5.08
N ARG A 147 16.28 -19.86 6.18
CA ARG A 147 16.67 -19.52 7.55
C ARG A 147 16.70 -20.82 8.36
N GLY A 148 17.35 -20.78 9.53
CA GLY A 148 17.33 -21.90 10.48
C GLY A 148 15.90 -22.22 10.94
N ALA A 149 15.71 -23.35 11.61
CA ALA A 149 14.41 -23.84 12.05
C ALA A 149 13.40 -23.99 10.90
N SER A 150 13.90 -24.42 9.73
CA SER A 150 13.12 -24.62 8.50
C SER A 150 12.26 -23.43 8.04
N GLN A 151 12.72 -22.22 8.33
CA GLN A 151 12.05 -21.00 7.92
C GLN A 151 12.52 -20.54 6.53
N VAL A 152 11.66 -19.84 5.80
CA VAL A 152 12.03 -19.18 4.53
C VAL A 152 11.61 -17.73 4.57
N ARG A 153 12.55 -16.83 4.28
CA ARG A 153 12.26 -15.42 4.06
C ARG A 153 12.03 -15.18 2.57
N LEU A 154 10.82 -14.77 2.20
CA LEU A 154 10.47 -14.39 0.83
C LEU A 154 10.54 -12.86 0.68
N ARG A 155 11.14 -12.39 -0.41
CA ARG A 155 11.03 -11.00 -0.86
C ARG A 155 10.12 -10.97 -2.08
N LEU A 156 9.04 -10.20 -2.01
CA LEU A 156 7.98 -10.20 -3.01
C LEU A 156 7.86 -8.85 -3.72
N LYS A 157 7.51 -8.89 -5.01
CA LYS A 157 7.04 -7.77 -5.80
C LYS A 157 5.54 -7.91 -5.99
N LYS A 158 4.76 -6.99 -5.40
CA LYS A 158 3.29 -7.02 -5.50
C LYS A 158 2.76 -6.46 -6.82
N ALA A 159 3.62 -5.83 -7.63
CA ALA A 159 3.28 -5.31 -8.96
C ALA A 159 2.00 -4.46 -9.02
N GLY A 160 1.76 -3.67 -7.97
CA GLY A 160 0.61 -2.77 -7.90
C GLY A 160 -0.66 -3.36 -7.30
N TYR A 161 -0.70 -4.64 -6.93
CA TYR A 161 -1.85 -5.20 -6.23
C TYR A 161 -1.88 -4.78 -4.74
N PRO A 162 -3.07 -4.54 -4.15
CA PRO A 162 -3.21 -4.21 -2.74
C PRO A 162 -2.84 -5.39 -1.82
N ALA A 163 -2.95 -6.63 -2.31
CA ALA A 163 -2.47 -7.84 -1.64
C ALA A 163 -1.94 -8.85 -2.66
N CYS A 164 -1.16 -9.82 -2.18
CA CYS A 164 -0.78 -11.00 -2.96
C CYS A 164 -1.04 -12.25 -2.14
N ALA A 165 -1.59 -13.27 -2.77
CA ALA A 165 -1.67 -14.60 -2.19
C ALA A 165 -0.35 -15.32 -2.46
N VAL A 166 0.22 -15.92 -1.42
CA VAL A 166 1.42 -16.76 -1.53
C VAL A 166 0.97 -18.20 -1.39
N ASP A 167 1.27 -19.03 -2.39
CA ASP A 167 1.05 -20.47 -2.28
C ASP A 167 2.37 -21.16 -1.96
N SER A 168 2.28 -22.24 -1.19
CA SER A 168 3.40 -23.16 -0.97
C SER A 168 2.99 -24.60 -1.24
N ARG A 169 3.98 -25.42 -1.59
CA ARG A 169 3.83 -26.87 -1.61
C ARG A 169 5.14 -27.59 -1.35
N ARG A 170 5.05 -28.89 -1.09
CA ARG A 170 6.16 -29.83 -1.28
C ARG A 170 6.29 -30.17 -2.78
N PRO A 171 7.47 -30.54 -3.29
CA PRO A 171 7.64 -30.94 -4.68
C PRO A 171 6.61 -31.98 -5.11
N GLY A 172 5.85 -31.69 -6.16
CA GLY A 172 4.77 -32.55 -6.68
C GLY A 172 3.48 -32.59 -5.84
N GLY A 173 3.39 -31.83 -4.74
CA GLY A 173 2.20 -31.74 -3.89
C GLY A 173 1.14 -30.77 -4.40
N ALA A 174 0.03 -30.68 -3.65
CA ALA A 174 -1.00 -29.66 -3.84
C ALA A 174 -0.49 -28.29 -3.36
N TRP A 175 -0.99 -27.22 -3.99
CA TRP A 175 -0.69 -25.85 -3.60
C TRP A 175 -1.64 -25.40 -2.48
N ASP A 176 -1.07 -24.95 -1.38
CA ASP A 176 -1.79 -24.39 -0.23
C ASP A 176 -1.47 -22.91 -0.08
N GLU A 177 -2.50 -22.06 0.10
CA GLU A 177 -2.30 -20.64 0.39
C GLU A 177 -1.73 -20.46 1.79
N ILE A 178 -0.61 -19.75 1.91
CA ILE A 178 0.08 -19.48 3.16
C ILE A 178 0.12 -17.97 3.41
N GLY A 179 -0.81 -17.48 4.22
CA GLY A 179 -1.02 -16.06 4.54
C GLY A 179 0.09 -15.36 5.36
N ILE A 180 1.36 -15.74 5.20
CA ILE A 180 2.54 -15.24 5.93
C ILE A 180 2.62 -15.78 7.37
N SER A 181 3.13 -17.02 7.50
CA SER A 181 4.04 -17.55 8.54
C SER A 181 3.87 -19.08 8.59
N LEU A 182 4.96 -19.82 8.37
CA LEU A 182 5.02 -21.26 8.63
C LEU A 182 6.30 -21.55 9.41
N THR A 183 6.13 -22.20 10.56
CA THR A 183 7.24 -22.85 11.27
C THR A 183 7.24 -24.32 10.82
N ALA A 184 8.27 -24.74 10.09
CA ALA A 184 8.46 -26.15 9.73
C ALA A 184 9.59 -26.75 10.59
N GLY A 185 9.48 -28.03 10.95
CA GLY A 185 10.36 -28.68 11.93
C GLY A 185 11.44 -29.60 11.36
N VAL A 186 11.63 -29.67 10.04
CA VAL A 186 12.57 -30.59 9.39
C VAL A 186 13.13 -29.99 8.09
N SER A 187 14.36 -30.37 7.74
CA SER A 187 14.99 -30.10 6.43
C SER A 187 14.05 -30.49 5.30
N GLU A 188 13.55 -29.52 4.53
CA GLU A 188 12.56 -29.77 3.49
C GLU A 188 12.78 -28.84 2.29
N VAL A 189 12.54 -29.38 1.10
CA VAL A 189 12.41 -28.58 -0.12
C VAL A 189 10.98 -28.05 -0.19
N ARG A 190 10.84 -26.74 -0.39
CA ARG A 190 9.56 -26.07 -0.54
C ARG A 190 9.53 -25.28 -1.83
N GLU A 191 8.39 -25.33 -2.51
CA GLU A 191 8.10 -24.53 -3.70
C GLU A 191 7.11 -23.44 -3.34
N TYR A 192 7.33 -22.24 -3.87
CA TYR A 192 6.51 -21.06 -3.63
C TYR A 192 6.12 -20.41 -4.95
N ARG A 193 4.92 -19.84 -5.02
CA ARG A 193 4.47 -18.97 -6.11
C ARG A 193 3.54 -17.90 -5.54
N ILE A 194 3.35 -16.82 -6.28
CA ILE A 194 2.46 -15.73 -5.85
C ILE A 194 1.50 -15.30 -6.94
N GLN A 195 0.38 -14.72 -6.52
CA GLN A 195 -0.63 -14.12 -7.40
C GLN A 195 -1.19 -12.84 -6.76
N GLY A 196 -1.60 -11.88 -7.59
CA GLY A 196 -2.23 -10.65 -7.13
C GLY A 196 -3.61 -10.92 -6.52
N VAL A 197 -4.05 -10.06 -5.60
CA VAL A 197 -5.39 -10.10 -5.01
C VAL A 197 -5.98 -8.70 -5.06
N LEU A 198 -7.20 -8.60 -5.58
CA LEU A 198 -8.02 -7.38 -5.66
C LEU A 198 -9.44 -7.73 -5.20
N ASP A 199 -10.02 -6.92 -4.31
CA ASP A 199 -11.37 -7.17 -3.74
C ASP A 199 -11.56 -8.58 -3.17
N ASN A 200 -10.54 -9.11 -2.49
CA ASN A 200 -10.48 -10.48 -1.96
C ASN A 200 -10.60 -11.59 -3.03
N VAL A 201 -10.35 -11.27 -4.29
CA VAL A 201 -10.32 -12.24 -5.41
C VAL A 201 -8.92 -12.27 -6.01
N ARG A 202 -8.39 -13.47 -6.26
CA ARG A 202 -7.12 -13.66 -6.95
C ARG A 202 -7.21 -13.18 -8.40
N GLN A 203 -6.28 -12.33 -8.82
CA GLN A 203 -6.24 -11.74 -10.16
C GLN A 203 -4.81 -11.68 -10.69
N GLY A 204 -4.70 -11.62 -12.02
CA GLY A 204 -3.43 -11.55 -12.73
C GLY A 204 -2.74 -12.89 -12.90
N SER A 205 -1.54 -12.83 -13.47
CA SER A 205 -0.66 -13.96 -13.69
C SER A 205 -0.19 -14.57 -12.36
N ILE A 206 0.01 -15.88 -12.38
CA ILE A 206 0.72 -16.58 -11.31
C ILE A 206 2.22 -16.47 -11.61
N SER A 207 3.02 -16.12 -10.61
CA SER A 207 4.47 -16.00 -10.76
C SER A 207 5.12 -17.34 -11.13
N ALA A 208 6.37 -17.28 -11.63
CA ALA A 208 7.22 -18.46 -11.68
C ALA A 208 7.36 -19.10 -10.29
N VAL A 209 7.55 -20.43 -10.26
CA VAL A 209 7.78 -21.19 -9.04
C VAL A 209 9.22 -20.97 -8.57
N VAL A 210 9.39 -20.62 -7.29
CA VAL A 210 10.70 -20.54 -6.63
C VAL A 210 10.83 -21.69 -5.65
N GLN A 211 11.95 -22.40 -5.75
CA GLN A 211 12.24 -23.56 -4.89
C GLN A 211 13.34 -23.19 -3.88
N VAL A 212 13.12 -23.56 -2.62
CA VAL A 212 14.10 -23.37 -1.54
C VAL A 212 14.25 -24.66 -0.75
N ALA A 213 15.49 -25.06 -0.49
CA ALA A 213 15.79 -26.09 0.49
C ALA A 213 16.05 -25.41 1.84
N THR A 214 15.31 -25.81 2.87
CA THR A 214 15.56 -25.37 4.24
C THR A 214 16.40 -26.39 4.98
N THR A 215 17.22 -25.92 5.92
CA THR A 215 17.91 -26.78 6.89
C THR A 215 17.27 -26.59 8.28
N PRO A 216 17.31 -27.61 9.16
CA PRO A 216 16.84 -27.49 10.53
C PRO A 216 17.59 -26.39 11.29
#